data_AF-S6GJW2-F1
#
_entry.id   AF-S6GJW2-F1
#
_cell.length_a   1.000
_cell.length_b   1.000
_cell.length_c   1.000
_cell.angle_alpha   90.00
_cell.angle_beta   90.00
_cell.angle_gamma   90.00
#
_symmetry.space_group_name_H-M   'P 1'
#
loop_
_entity.id
_entity.type
_entity.pdbx_description
1 polymer ?
#
loop_
_entity_poly.entity_id
_entity_poly.type
_entity_poly.pdbx_seq_one_letter_code
_entity_poly.pdbx_strand_id
1 'polypeptide(L)'
;MLTAKMLGSKGLKLSPVNNIETNLRKLLRRRVDLVASDKLNFQYLLNQYYPQQRAEIITLQPSIKSYGIYNTISKKIAYRQIISDFNRGLQLLKDDGSYQKILQKHQIEYSLPQPPWVSNCF
;
A
#
# COMPACT_ATOMS: atom_id res chain seq x y z
N MET A 1 -0.01 14.48 6.75
CA MET A 1 -0.61 15.82 6.95
C MET A 1 -1.44 16.30 5.74
N LEU A 2 -1.03 16.05 4.49
CA LEU A 2 -1.76 16.51 3.28
C LEU A 2 -3.15 15.88 3.10
N THR A 3 -3.30 14.56 3.32
CA THR A 3 -4.57 13.84 3.14
C THR A 3 -5.64 14.25 4.15
N ALA A 4 -5.26 14.43 5.42
CA ALA A 4 -6.18 14.86 6.48
C ALA A 4 -6.77 16.25 6.17
N LYS A 5 -5.92 17.21 5.77
CA LYS A 5 -6.37 18.56 5.39
C LYS A 5 -7.34 18.53 4.21
N MET A 6 -7.05 17.71 3.20
CA MET A 6 -7.94 17.53 2.04
C MET A 6 -9.31 16.98 2.45
N LEU A 7 -9.35 15.90 3.23
CA LEU A 7 -10.62 15.30 3.68
C LEU A 7 -11.43 16.25 4.57
N GLY A 8 -10.75 16.95 5.48
CA GLY A 8 -11.39 17.97 6.32
C GLY A 8 -12.02 19.11 5.50
N SER A 9 -11.35 19.57 4.44
CA SER A 9 -11.89 20.59 3.53
C SER A 9 -13.13 20.13 2.75
N LYS A 10 -13.38 18.82 2.70
CA LYS A 10 -14.56 18.21 2.06
C LYS A 10 -15.72 17.98 3.06
N GLY A 11 -15.61 18.51 4.28
CA GLY A 11 -16.67 18.42 5.29
C GLY A 11 -16.61 17.15 6.15
N LEU A 12 -15.57 16.33 6.03
CA LEU A 12 -15.42 15.14 6.86
C LEU A 12 -14.88 15.50 8.25
N LYS A 13 -15.55 14.99 9.29
CA LYS A 13 -15.04 15.07 10.67
C LYS A 13 -13.88 14.08 10.85
N LEU A 14 -12.71 14.61 11.18
CA LEU A 14 -11.49 13.80 11.29
C LEU A 14 -11.30 13.28 12.73
N SER A 15 -10.87 12.02 12.85
CA SER A 15 -10.47 11.41 14.12
C SER A 15 -9.05 10.82 13.98
N PRO A 16 -7.99 11.64 14.08
CA PRO A 16 -6.62 11.16 13.86
C PRO A 16 -6.21 10.14 14.93
N VAL A 17 -5.37 9.18 14.52
CA VAL A 17 -4.76 8.17 15.38
C VAL A 17 -3.34 7.90 14.92
N ASN A 18 -2.53 7.32 15.81
CA ASN A 18 -1.10 7.06 15.54
C ASN A 18 -0.81 5.64 15.05
N ASN A 19 -1.82 4.76 14.96
CA ASN A 19 -1.66 3.41 14.43
C ASN A 19 -2.92 2.94 13.72
N ILE A 20 -2.72 2.07 12.73
CA ILE A 20 -3.79 1.61 11.84
C ILE A 20 -4.75 0.61 12.54
N GLU A 21 -4.28 -0.15 13.52
CA GLU A 21 -5.11 -1.07 14.29
C GLU A 21 -6.22 -0.34 15.07
N THR A 22 -5.91 0.85 15.60
CA THR A 22 -6.91 1.68 16.28
C THR A 22 -7.99 2.14 15.31
N ASN A 23 -7.62 2.49 14.08
CA ASN A 23 -8.59 2.82 13.03
C ASN A 23 -9.48 1.61 12.68
N LEU A 24 -8.88 0.43 12.50
CA LEU A 24 -9.62 -0.80 12.22
C LEU A 24 -10.64 -1.12 13.35
N ARG A 25 -10.21 -1.05 14.62
CA ARG A 25 -11.11 -1.23 15.76
C ARG A 25 -12.21 -0.17 15.84
N LYS A 26 -11.92 1.08 15.48
CA LYS A 26 -12.92 2.15 15.44
C LYS A 26 -13.97 1.87 14.36
N LEU A 27 -13.54 1.41 13.17
CA LEU A 27 -14.45 1.07 12.08
C LEU A 27 -15.36 -0.11 12.46
N LEU A 28 -14.77 -1.22 12.94
CA LEU A 28 -15.53 -2.42 13.35
C LEU A 28 -16.52 -2.13 14.49
N ARG A 29 -16.20 -1.18 15.38
CA ARG A 29 -17.08 -0.75 16.48
C ARG A 29 -18.00 0.41 16.11
N ARG A 30 -18.11 0.76 14.82
CA ARG A 30 -18.95 1.85 14.30
C ARG A 30 -18.71 3.20 15.00
N ARG A 31 -17.46 3.46 15.44
CA ARG A 31 -17.04 4.75 16.00
C ARG A 31 -16.63 5.76 14.93
N VAL A 32 -16.37 5.27 13.72
CA VAL A 32 -16.13 6.04 12.50
C VAL A 32 -16.80 5.31 11.34
N ASP A 33 -17.24 6.05 10.34
CA ASP A 33 -17.89 5.49 9.15
C ASP A 33 -16.88 5.13 8.05
N LEU A 34 -15.71 5.76 8.06
CA LEU A 34 -14.66 5.60 7.06
C LEU A 34 -13.27 5.62 7.70
N VAL A 35 -12.37 4.80 7.16
CA VAL A 35 -10.92 4.86 7.43
C VAL A 35 -10.18 5.11 6.12
N ALA A 36 -9.39 6.18 6.07
CA ALA A 36 -8.43 6.41 4.99
C ALA A 36 -7.08 5.79 5.36
N SER A 37 -6.67 4.76 4.61
CA SER A 37 -5.43 4.01 4.86
C SER A 37 -4.82 3.45 3.58
N ASP A 38 -3.57 2.99 3.66
CA ASP A 38 -3.01 2.01 2.73
C ASP A 38 -3.88 0.74 2.70
N LYS A 39 -4.22 0.29 1.50
CA LYS A 39 -5.13 -0.85 1.25
C LYS A 39 -4.51 -2.16 1.71
N LEU A 40 -3.25 -2.42 1.35
CA LEU A 40 -2.59 -3.70 1.61
C LEU A 40 -2.41 -3.94 3.11
N ASN A 41 -1.94 -2.94 3.85
CA ASN A 41 -1.78 -3.01 5.29
C ASN A 41 -3.12 -3.19 6.01
N PHE A 42 -4.17 -2.48 5.58
CA PHE A 42 -5.50 -2.63 6.18
C PHE A 42 -6.10 -4.02 5.93
N GLN A 43 -5.97 -4.53 4.70
CA GLN A 43 -6.42 -5.88 4.34
C GLN A 43 -5.64 -6.95 5.10
N TYR A 44 -4.32 -6.80 5.23
CA TYR A 44 -3.49 -7.69 6.03
C TYR A 44 -3.99 -7.78 7.48
N LEU A 45 -4.20 -6.63 8.15
CA LEU A 45 -4.67 -6.61 9.54
C LEU A 45 -6.08 -7.18 9.70
N LEU A 46 -6.98 -6.87 8.75
CA LEU A 46 -8.34 -7.41 8.75
C LEU A 46 -8.32 -8.94 8.60
N ASN A 47 -7.56 -9.46 7.64
CA ASN A 47 -7.46 -10.90 7.40
C ASN A 47 -6.78 -11.63 8.57
N GLN A 48 -5.76 -11.02 9.17
CA GLN A 48 -4.97 -11.63 10.24
C GLN A 48 -5.72 -11.65 11.59
N TYR A 49 -6.40 -10.56 11.95
CA TYR A 49 -6.94 -10.39 13.30
C TYR A 49 -8.46 -10.41 13.38
N TYR A 50 -9.17 -10.19 12.26
CA TYR A 50 -10.63 -10.09 12.22
C TYR A 50 -11.23 -10.80 10.98
N PRO A 51 -10.85 -12.08 10.71
CA PRO A 51 -11.24 -12.76 9.48
C PRO A 51 -12.76 -12.92 9.33
N GLN A 52 -13.50 -13.05 10.44
CA GLN A 52 -14.96 -13.20 10.43
C GLN A 52 -15.68 -11.91 10.00
N GLN A 53 -15.09 -10.76 10.32
CA GLN A 53 -15.64 -9.44 10.02
C GLN A 53 -15.22 -8.92 8.64
N ARG A 54 -14.44 -9.70 7.87
CA ARG A 54 -13.94 -9.28 6.55
C ARG A 54 -15.08 -8.88 5.60
N ALA A 55 -16.19 -9.61 5.64
CA ALA A 55 -17.35 -9.36 4.78
C ALA A 55 -18.12 -8.08 5.15
N GLU A 56 -17.89 -7.51 6.35
CA GLU A 56 -18.55 -6.29 6.82
C GLU A 56 -17.87 -5.02 6.30
N ILE A 57 -16.66 -5.13 5.73
CA ILE A 57 -15.88 -3.98 5.29
C ILE A 57 -15.66 -4.04 3.78
N ILE A 58 -16.01 -2.94 3.11
CA ILE A 58 -15.72 -2.73 1.69
C ILE A 58 -14.63 -1.67 1.50
N THR A 59 -13.85 -1.81 0.43
CA THR A 59 -12.94 -0.75 -0.02
C THR A 59 -13.66 0.10 -1.05
N LEU A 60 -13.80 1.41 -0.78
CA LEU A 60 -14.43 2.35 -1.71
C LEU A 60 -13.50 2.65 -2.90
N GLN A 61 -14.09 2.82 -4.08
CA GLN A 61 -13.41 3.24 -5.30
C GLN A 61 -14.02 4.57 -5.81
N PRO A 62 -13.22 5.43 -6.48
CA PRO A 62 -11.78 5.29 -6.71
C PRO A 62 -10.95 5.56 -5.44
N SER A 63 -9.73 5.04 -5.39
CA SER A 63 -8.78 5.37 -4.32
C SER A 63 -8.54 6.88 -4.26
N ILE A 64 -8.47 7.43 -3.04
CA ILE A 64 -8.18 8.86 -2.83
C ILE A 64 -6.86 9.26 -3.52
N LYS A 65 -5.85 8.40 -3.40
CA LYS A 65 -4.57 8.47 -4.11
C LYS A 65 -3.99 7.05 -4.28
N SER A 66 -3.22 6.85 -5.34
CA SER A 66 -2.42 5.64 -5.56
C SER A 66 -0.97 6.04 -5.81
N TYR A 67 -0.04 5.34 -5.18
CA TYR A 67 1.40 5.58 -5.30
C TYR A 67 2.12 4.26 -5.46
N GLY A 68 3.21 4.25 -6.24
CA GLY A 68 4.14 3.13 -6.26
C GLY A 68 4.91 3.02 -4.93
N ILE A 69 5.30 1.80 -4.58
CA ILE A 69 6.23 1.53 -3.47
C ILE A 69 7.65 1.50 -4.04
N TYR A 70 8.56 2.24 -3.41
CA TYR A 70 9.95 2.36 -3.85
C TYR A 70 10.90 2.15 -2.67
N ASN A 71 12.05 1.54 -2.94
CA ASN A 71 13.14 1.49 -1.99
C ASN A 71 13.92 2.79 -2.02
N THR A 72 14.17 3.37 -0.84
CA THR A 72 15.01 4.56 -0.70
C THR A 72 16.47 4.14 -0.53
N ILE A 73 17.36 4.76 -1.31
CA ILE A 73 18.80 4.47 -1.29
C ILE A 73 19.56 5.76 -1.04
N SER A 74 20.44 5.75 -0.04
CA SER A 74 21.26 6.92 0.32
C SER A 74 22.19 7.31 -0.81
N LYS A 75 22.25 8.60 -1.13
CA LYS A 75 23.21 9.13 -2.13
C LYS A 75 24.67 9.13 -1.65
N LYS A 76 24.92 8.83 -0.36
CA LYS A 76 26.27 8.82 0.25
C LYS A 76 27.04 7.52 0.01
N ILE A 77 26.39 6.49 -0.54
CA ILE A 77 26.99 5.20 -0.86
C ILE A 77 26.99 5.01 -2.39
N ALA A 78 27.43 3.85 -2.89
CA ALA A 78 27.42 3.49 -4.31
C ALA A 78 25.99 3.30 -4.87
N TYR A 79 25.15 4.33 -4.75
CA TYR A 79 23.70 4.25 -4.95
C TYR A 79 23.32 3.88 -6.38
N ARG A 80 24.08 4.31 -7.39
CA ARG A 80 23.81 3.96 -8.80
C ARG A 80 23.97 2.46 -9.04
N GLN A 81 25.03 1.87 -8.51
CA GLN A 81 25.28 0.43 -8.63
C GLN A 81 24.19 -0.35 -7.88
N ILE A 82 23.87 0.04 -6.65
CA ILE A 82 22.81 -0.60 -5.85
C ILE A 82 21.45 -0.54 -6.56
N ILE A 83 21.09 0.61 -7.15
CA ILE A 83 19.86 0.75 -7.94
C ILE A 83 19.89 -0.21 -9.13
N SER A 84 20.99 -0.23 -9.89
CA SER A 84 21.15 -1.08 -11.06
C SER A 84 21.02 -2.57 -10.70
N ASP A 85 21.74 -3.02 -9.69
CA ASP A 85 21.74 -4.42 -9.25
C ASP A 85 20.39 -4.83 -8.66
N PHE A 86 19.76 -3.96 -7.87
CA PHE A 86 18.42 -4.21 -7.32
C PHE A 86 17.39 -4.36 -8.44
N ASN A 87 17.39 -3.44 -9.41
CA ASN A 87 16.45 -3.49 -10.53
C ASN A 87 16.66 -4.71 -11.41
N ARG A 88 17.92 -5.09 -11.67
CA ARG A 88 18.26 -6.32 -12.40
C ARG A 88 17.76 -7.56 -11.66
N GLY A 89 18.04 -7.66 -10.36
CA GLY A 89 17.56 -8.77 -9.53
C GLY A 89 16.03 -8.85 -9.47
N LEU A 90 15.37 -7.71 -9.33
CA LEU A 90 13.90 -7.64 -9.35
C LEU A 90 13.32 -8.09 -10.69
N GLN A 91 13.97 -7.76 -11.82
CA GLN A 91 13.53 -8.22 -13.13
C GLN A 91 13.67 -9.74 -13.26
N LEU A 92 14.82 -10.30 -12.85
CA LEU A 92 15.03 -11.75 -12.85
C LEU A 92 13.97 -12.50 -12.04
N LEU A 93 13.60 -11.98 -10.86
CA LEU A 93 12.52 -12.57 -10.04
C LEU A 93 11.14 -12.47 -10.70
N LYS A 94 10.91 -11.45 -11.54
CA LYS A 94 9.65 -11.34 -12.29
C LYS A 94 9.61 -12.33 -13.44
N ASP A 95 10.73 -12.46 -14.16
CA ASP A 95 10.85 -13.31 -15.33
C ASP A 95 10.74 -14.80 -14.97
N ASP A 96 11.29 -15.23 -13.83
CA ASP A 96 11.24 -16.62 -13.38
C ASP A 96 9.98 -16.96 -12.53
N GLY A 97 9.09 -15.99 -12.32
CA GLY A 97 7.86 -16.13 -11.55
C GLY A 97 8.03 -16.16 -10.02
N SER A 98 9.25 -16.04 -9.49
CA SER A 98 9.52 -15.98 -8.05
C SER A 98 8.82 -14.79 -7.38
N TYR A 99 8.76 -13.65 -8.07
CA TYR A 99 8.04 -12.46 -7.61
C TYR A 99 6.56 -12.74 -7.39
N GLN A 100 5.91 -13.46 -8.31
CA GLN A 100 4.51 -13.84 -8.18
C GLN A 100 4.29 -14.79 -7.00
N LYS A 101 5.20 -15.75 -6.78
CA LYS A 101 5.17 -16.64 -5.62
C LYS A 101 5.27 -15.87 -4.30
N ILE A 102 6.09 -14.82 -4.24
CA ILE A 102 6.20 -13.94 -3.07
C ILE A 102 4.86 -13.23 -2.81
N LEU A 103 4.24 -12.65 -3.85
CA LEU A 103 2.94 -11.98 -3.70
C LEU A 103 1.85 -12.94 -3.22
N GLN A 104 1.77 -14.12 -3.82
CA GLN A 104 0.80 -15.17 -3.44
C GLN A 104 1.00 -15.62 -1.99
N LYS A 105 2.26 -15.85 -1.57
CA LYS A 105 2.59 -16.21 -0.18
C LYS A 105 2.05 -15.20 0.83
N HIS A 106 2.03 -13.91 0.47
CA HIS A 106 1.54 -12.84 1.32
C HIS A 106 0.09 -12.44 1.03
N GLN A 107 -0.64 -13.21 0.21
CA GLN A 107 -2.04 -12.95 -0.16
C GLN A 107 -2.27 -11.53 -0.72
N ILE A 108 -1.25 -10.98 -1.38
CA ILE A 108 -1.31 -9.66 -1.99
C ILE A 108 -1.85 -9.83 -3.42
N GLU A 109 -3.03 -9.27 -3.65
CA GLU A 109 -3.56 -9.08 -5.00
C GLU A 109 -3.06 -7.74 -5.53
N TYR A 110 -1.91 -7.77 -6.20
CA TYR A 110 -1.28 -6.60 -6.79
C TYR A 110 -1.20 -6.79 -8.29
N SER A 111 -1.90 -5.95 -9.04
CA SER A 111 -1.58 -5.80 -10.46
C SER A 111 -0.24 -5.08 -10.53
N LEU A 112 0.74 -5.69 -11.21
CA LEU A 112 1.98 -5.02 -11.52
C LEU A 112 1.62 -3.69 -12.21
N PRO A 113 1.93 -2.52 -11.62
CA PRO A 113 1.78 -1.28 -12.33
C PRO A 113 2.70 -1.40 -13.53
N GLN A 114 2.13 -1.28 -14.73
CA GLN A 114 2.94 -1.10 -15.92
C GLN A 114 3.85 0.09 -15.64
N PRO A 115 5.18 -0.07 -15.65
CA PRO A 115 6.05 1.06 -15.36
C PRO A 115 5.75 2.14 -16.38
N PRO A 116 5.46 3.39 -15.99
CA PRO A 116 5.37 4.51 -16.92
C PRO A 116 6.68 4.78 -17.68
N TRP A 117 7.77 4.08 -17.35
CA TRP A 117 9.16 4.44 -17.66
C TRP A 117 9.89 3.45 -18.57
N VAL A 118 9.21 2.47 -19.20
CA VAL A 118 9.87 1.56 -20.17
C VAL A 118 10.38 2.32 -21.40
N SER A 119 10.00 3.58 -21.60
CA SER A 119 10.37 4.36 -22.77
C SER A 119 11.46 5.42 -22.59
N ASN A 120 12.04 5.68 -21.41
CA ASN A 120 12.95 6.83 -21.27
C ASN A 120 13.98 6.81 -20.12
N CYS A 121 14.72 5.72 -19.93
CA CYS A 121 15.95 5.75 -19.12
C CYS A 121 16.94 4.66 -19.58
N PHE A 122 17.57 4.88 -20.74
CA PHE A 122 19.01 4.89 -21.02
C PHE A 122 19.20 5.32 -22.47
#